data_AF-A0A4P9VR26-F1
#
_entry.id   AF-A0A4P9VR26-F1
#
_cell.length_a   1.000
_cell.length_b   1.000
_cell.length_c   1.000
_cell.angle_alpha   90.00
_cell.angle_beta   90.00
_cell.angle_gamma   90.00
#
_symmetry.space_group_name_H-M   'P 1'
#
loop_
_entity.id
_entity.type
_entity.pdbx_description
1 polymer ?
#
loop_
_entity_poly.entity_id
_entity_poly.type
_entity_poly.pdbx_seq_one_letter_code
_entity_poly.pdbx_strand_id
1 'polypeptide(L)'
;MSNKYVYGLGQGETGMHIATRIKRYLAAKGVPYALYQLNCGVSLSQAVSQIGIDPSQVAVPILISRRQGQWMVVTSVDRVLSCGQLSHVLHEPIRLVPHHDVDKLFSDCAPGIKPALAVPYQLPCMLDKSLMRKDKVYFVSGCPSILVGVDSDEYLFLHPHAQLFEWPEFEQLPTSTDNSELIIFPGTATASEHDQLDHIMPLAAVPETSATANALLKHQELREDEVALLSFLDEHGLISRQLCKVGSAISHNPCSCSHEVIEHLGGCKTYDLALACAIILSFRVPLRGPLGLNSVWQHALYSSILAESLLIHVPKHHQQKLTNLHLTCLLQHVGVLLLGHIFRPEFIMLNKWVTCQPHICLSDFEQRLVGLGQAHEILRFGYAQLGGWLLKRWRLNQPVIQGVSHQLLSHSETPLVHMLQVVNYMLTCHRVSYATLSDYPEHAFACLGLSLDLVDQHFTQVAKDYPRTDQLAFTQAA
;
A
#
# COMPACT_ATOMS: atom_id res chain seq x y z
N MET A 1 26.78 1.12 27.23
CA MET A 1 27.23 -0.11 27.91
C MET A 1 26.14 -1.15 27.66
N SER A 2 26.30 -2.22 26.89
CA SER A 2 27.48 -3.02 26.62
C SER A 2 27.44 -3.57 25.19
N ASN A 3 28.49 -3.29 24.42
CA ASN A 3 28.90 -4.12 23.28
C ASN A 3 29.17 -5.53 23.82
N LYS A 4 28.44 -6.54 23.35
CA LYS A 4 28.90 -7.93 23.44
C LYS A 4 29.11 -8.46 22.03
N TYR A 5 30.36 -8.36 21.61
CA TYR A 5 30.96 -9.25 20.62
C TYR A 5 30.70 -10.69 21.06
N VAL A 6 30.07 -11.50 20.21
CA VAL A 6 29.97 -12.95 20.42
C VAL A 6 30.69 -13.63 19.26
N TYR A 7 31.92 -14.04 19.54
CA TYR A 7 32.63 -15.06 18.76
C TYR A 7 31.83 -16.37 18.85
N GLY A 8 31.53 -16.96 17.70
CA GLY A 8 30.76 -18.20 17.64
C GLY A 8 31.55 -19.40 18.19
N LEU A 9 30.87 -20.22 19.01
CA LEU A 9 30.88 -21.69 19.05
C LEU A 9 30.06 -22.15 20.28
N GLY A 10 29.13 -23.09 20.10
CA GLY A 10 28.46 -23.80 21.22
C GLY A 10 26.93 -23.71 21.21
N GLN A 11 26.27 -24.83 21.52
CA GLN A 11 24.85 -25.15 21.30
C GLN A 11 23.88 -24.57 22.36
N GLY A 12 22.59 -24.44 21.98
CA GLY A 12 21.46 -24.54 22.92
C GLY A 12 20.48 -23.34 22.95
N GLU A 13 19.35 -23.50 22.23
CA GLU A 13 17.98 -23.04 22.59
C GLU A 13 17.67 -21.54 22.80
N THR A 14 17.32 -20.83 21.72
CA THR A 14 15.94 -20.45 21.31
C THR A 14 16.04 -19.49 20.11
N GLY A 15 16.19 -20.06 18.91
CA GLY A 15 15.75 -19.45 17.66
C GLY A 15 16.59 -18.36 16.96
N MET A 16 17.81 -18.02 17.38
CA MET A 16 18.70 -17.18 16.54
C MET A 16 19.13 -17.95 15.27
N HIS A 17 18.31 -17.89 14.23
CA HIS A 17 18.54 -18.61 12.99
C HIS A 17 19.21 -17.72 11.94
N ILE A 18 20.49 -18.01 11.68
CA ILE A 18 21.14 -17.66 10.41
C ILE A 18 20.94 -18.85 9.47
N ALA A 19 20.68 -18.59 8.20
CA ALA A 19 20.62 -19.62 7.17
C ALA A 19 21.88 -20.50 7.21
N THR A 20 21.69 -21.81 7.11
CA THR A 20 22.77 -22.79 7.35
C THR A 20 23.92 -22.61 6.36
N ARG A 21 23.61 -22.29 5.09
CA ARG A 21 24.61 -22.06 4.04
C ARG A 21 25.44 -20.81 4.31
N ILE A 22 24.84 -19.71 4.74
CA ILE A 22 25.56 -18.49 5.12
C ILE A 22 26.49 -18.77 6.30
N LYS A 23 25.96 -19.38 7.36
CA LYS A 23 26.75 -19.67 8.57
C LYS A 23 27.98 -20.51 8.27
N ARG A 24 27.83 -21.55 7.44
CA ARG A 24 28.94 -22.40 6.97
C ARG A 24 29.93 -21.62 6.12
N TYR A 25 29.45 -20.77 5.22
CA TYR A 25 30.29 -19.99 4.33
C TYR A 25 31.15 -18.95 5.07
N LEU A 26 30.55 -18.17 5.96
CA LEU A 26 31.27 -17.19 6.80
C LEU A 26 32.34 -17.88 7.65
N ALA A 27 32.00 -19.02 8.27
CA ALA A 27 32.94 -19.80 9.07
C ALA A 27 34.10 -20.35 8.23
N ALA A 28 33.82 -20.88 7.03
CA ALA A 28 34.85 -21.41 6.13
C ALA A 28 35.80 -20.34 5.61
N LYS A 29 35.33 -19.09 5.49
CA LYS A 29 36.13 -17.94 5.05
C LYS A 29 36.85 -17.21 6.19
N GLY A 30 36.54 -17.54 7.45
CA GLY A 30 37.17 -16.94 8.61
C GLY A 30 36.87 -15.45 8.78
N VAL A 31 35.76 -14.97 8.20
CA VAL A 31 35.36 -13.55 8.23
C VAL A 31 34.65 -13.25 9.54
N PRO A 32 35.12 -12.28 10.35
CA PRO A 32 34.40 -11.82 11.53
C PRO A 32 33.09 -11.13 11.12
N TYR A 33 32.04 -11.32 11.91
CA TYR A 33 30.76 -10.66 11.67
C TYR A 33 30.06 -10.35 12.99
N ALA A 34 29.23 -9.32 12.97
CA ALA A 34 28.34 -8.95 14.05
C ALA A 34 26.89 -9.27 13.68
N LEU A 35 26.07 -9.57 14.69
CA LEU A 35 24.64 -9.83 14.51
C LEU A 35 23.84 -8.73 15.17
N TYR A 36 22.82 -8.26 14.47
CA TYR A 36 21.92 -7.22 14.94
C TYR A 36 20.48 -7.73 14.88
N GLN A 37 19.76 -7.56 15.98
CA GLN A 37 18.35 -7.92 16.05
C GLN A 37 17.52 -6.82 15.38
N LEU A 38 16.65 -7.22 14.45
CA LEU A 38 15.66 -6.35 13.83
C LEU A 38 14.32 -6.51 14.52
N ASN A 39 13.62 -5.38 14.67
CA ASN A 39 12.21 -5.38 15.03
C ASN A 39 11.41 -5.84 13.81
N CYS A 40 10.59 -6.87 13.97
CA CYS A 40 9.68 -7.33 12.92
C CYS A 40 8.41 -6.46 12.87
N GLY A 41 7.83 -6.29 11.68
CA GLY A 41 6.56 -5.57 11.49
C GLY A 41 6.65 -4.24 10.76
N VAL A 42 7.86 -3.80 10.37
CA VAL A 42 8.12 -2.60 9.57
C VAL A 42 8.98 -2.95 8.35
N SER A 43 9.15 -2.03 7.40
CA SER A 43 10.03 -2.24 6.23
C SER A 43 11.50 -2.42 6.65
N LEU A 44 12.32 -3.08 5.82
CA LEU A 44 13.73 -3.34 6.15
C LEU A 44 14.52 -2.03 6.38
N SER A 45 14.29 -1.00 5.56
CA SER A 45 14.95 0.31 5.69
C SER A 45 14.57 1.03 7.00
N GLN A 46 13.33 0.87 7.46
CA GLN A 46 12.89 1.39 8.76
C GLN A 46 13.45 0.56 9.91
N ALA A 47 13.43 -0.77 9.82
CA ALA A 47 13.94 -1.68 10.86
C ALA A 47 15.42 -1.42 11.16
N VAL A 48 16.23 -1.17 10.12
CA VAL A 48 17.66 -0.85 10.26
C VAL A 48 17.90 0.57 10.78
N SER A 49 17.08 1.53 10.36
CA SER A 49 17.16 2.92 10.86
C SER A 49 16.86 3.01 12.36
N GLN A 50 15.88 2.21 12.84
CA GLN A 50 15.51 2.16 14.27
C GLN A 50 16.65 1.66 15.18
N ILE A 51 17.56 0.83 14.66
CA ILE A 51 18.73 0.35 15.39
C ILE A 51 19.99 1.18 15.10
N GLY A 52 19.84 2.34 14.46
CA GLY A 52 20.92 3.29 14.19
C GLY A 52 21.84 2.93 13.03
N ILE A 53 21.39 2.05 12.12
CA ILE A 53 22.14 1.69 10.91
C ILE A 53 21.62 2.53 9.74
N ASP A 54 22.53 3.19 9.03
CA ASP A 54 22.22 3.95 7.81
C ASP A 54 21.73 2.97 6.72
N PRO A 55 20.51 3.15 6.17
CA PRO A 55 19.97 2.31 5.11
C PRO A 55 20.94 2.16 3.93
N SER A 56 21.73 3.18 3.61
CA SER A 56 22.71 3.13 2.51
C SER A 56 23.83 2.10 2.70
N GLN A 57 23.95 1.51 3.89
CA GLN A 57 24.90 0.43 4.24
C GLN A 57 24.27 -0.97 4.12
N VAL A 58 22.97 -1.07 3.82
CA VAL A 58 22.23 -2.33 3.88
C VAL A 58 22.09 -2.91 2.49
N ALA A 59 22.81 -3.99 2.25
CA ALA A 59 22.82 -4.74 1.01
C ALA A 59 21.55 -5.59 0.82
N VAL A 60 20.93 -5.45 -0.35
CA VAL A 60 19.72 -6.16 -0.77
C VAL A 60 19.99 -6.86 -2.11
N PRO A 61 19.62 -8.14 -2.26
CA PRO A 61 19.80 -8.86 -3.52
C PRO A 61 18.58 -8.74 -4.44
N ILE A 62 18.87 -8.59 -5.73
CA ILE A 62 17.92 -8.67 -6.85
C ILE A 62 18.37 -9.84 -7.72
N LEU A 63 17.47 -10.79 -7.96
CA LEU A 63 17.76 -11.93 -8.83
C LEU A 63 17.26 -11.66 -10.25
N ILE A 64 18.18 -11.78 -11.21
CA ILE A 64 17.93 -11.57 -12.63
C ILE A 64 18.28 -12.83 -13.43
N SER A 65 17.57 -13.07 -14.51
CA SER A 65 17.88 -14.03 -15.56
C SER A 65 18.46 -13.29 -16.76
N ARG A 66 19.63 -13.74 -17.20
CA ARG A 66 20.34 -13.29 -18.41
C ARG A 66 20.47 -14.47 -19.39
N ARG A 67 21.03 -14.28 -20.58
CA ARG A 67 21.29 -15.39 -21.52
C ARG A 67 22.21 -16.47 -20.91
N GLN A 68 23.10 -16.08 -20.00
CA GLN A 68 24.06 -16.97 -19.35
C GLN A 68 23.57 -17.58 -18.02
N GLY A 69 22.26 -17.48 -17.73
CA GLY A 69 21.67 -18.04 -16.51
C GLY A 69 21.27 -16.97 -15.49
N GLN A 70 21.07 -17.40 -14.24
CA GLN A 70 20.62 -16.54 -13.15
C GLN A 70 21.79 -15.83 -12.47
N TRP A 71 21.62 -14.56 -12.15
CA TRP A 71 22.61 -13.70 -11.50
C TRP A 71 22.00 -13.00 -10.30
N MET A 72 22.82 -12.72 -9.30
CA MET A 72 22.49 -11.83 -8.19
C MET A 72 23.09 -10.46 -8.43
N VAL A 73 22.27 -9.42 -8.42
CA VAL A 73 22.72 -8.03 -8.34
C VAL A 73 22.47 -7.55 -6.93
N VAL A 74 23.51 -7.07 -6.26
CA VAL A 74 23.42 -6.54 -4.90
C VAL A 74 23.57 -5.02 -4.94
N THR A 75 22.62 -4.36 -4.32
CA THR A 75 22.56 -2.89 -4.17
C THR A 75 22.23 -2.53 -2.73
N SER A 76 22.22 -1.24 -2.42
CA SER A 76 21.71 -0.74 -1.15
C SER A 76 20.16 -0.69 -1.10
N VAL A 77 19.57 -0.86 0.10
CA VAL A 77 18.10 -0.83 0.34
C VAL A 77 17.46 0.52 0.06
N ASP A 78 18.23 1.61 0.16
CA ASP A 78 17.78 2.98 -0.14
C ASP A 78 17.81 3.32 -1.63
N ARG A 79 18.31 2.41 -2.47
CA ARG A 79 18.38 2.59 -3.93
C ARG A 79 17.14 2.03 -4.61
N VAL A 80 16.56 2.87 -5.45
CA VAL A 80 15.46 2.57 -6.36
C VAL A 80 16.08 2.12 -7.69
N LEU A 81 15.87 0.87 -8.10
CA LEU A 81 16.51 0.30 -9.29
C LEU A 81 15.51 -0.12 -10.34
N SER A 82 15.70 0.27 -11.59
CA SER A 82 14.84 -0.12 -12.69
C SER A 82 15.42 -1.32 -13.47
N CYS A 83 14.56 -2.22 -13.97
CA CYS A 83 15.01 -3.30 -14.87
C CYS A 83 15.65 -2.73 -16.14
N GLY A 84 15.18 -1.56 -16.60
CA GLY A 84 15.77 -0.83 -17.72
C GLY A 84 17.17 -0.30 -17.42
N GLN A 85 17.39 0.26 -16.23
CA GLN A 85 18.70 0.72 -15.77
C GLN A 85 19.66 -0.46 -15.64
N LEU A 86 19.21 -1.57 -15.05
CA LEU A 86 19.98 -2.80 -14.99
C LEU A 86 20.31 -3.31 -16.40
N SER A 87 19.33 -3.36 -17.31
CA SER A 87 19.56 -3.79 -18.69
C SER A 87 20.54 -2.89 -19.44
N HIS A 88 20.48 -1.57 -19.21
CA HIS A 88 21.37 -0.58 -19.81
C HIS A 88 22.80 -0.70 -19.26
N VAL A 89 22.96 -0.78 -17.93
CA VAL A 89 24.26 -1.00 -17.26
C VAL A 89 24.86 -2.35 -17.68
N LEU A 90 24.02 -3.36 -17.92
CA LEU A 90 24.44 -4.70 -18.32
C LEU A 90 24.64 -4.88 -19.82
N HIS A 91 24.24 -3.89 -20.63
CA HIS A 91 24.20 -3.95 -22.09
C HIS A 91 23.53 -5.22 -22.64
N GLU A 92 22.51 -5.73 -21.93
CA GLU A 92 21.81 -6.97 -22.28
C GLU A 92 20.37 -6.95 -21.74
N PRO A 93 19.38 -7.53 -22.46
CA PRO A 93 18.04 -7.74 -21.89
C PRO A 93 18.10 -8.67 -20.68
N ILE A 94 17.44 -8.26 -19.61
CA ILE A 94 17.33 -9.04 -18.38
C ILE A 94 15.86 -9.30 -18.04
N ARG A 95 15.61 -10.32 -17.23
CA ARG A 95 14.30 -10.57 -16.61
C ARG A 95 14.47 -10.83 -15.13
N LEU A 96 13.53 -10.41 -14.29
CA LEU A 96 13.57 -10.81 -12.88
C LEU A 96 13.30 -12.31 -12.74
N VAL A 97 13.99 -12.96 -11.80
CA VAL A 97 13.71 -14.37 -11.48
C VAL A 97 12.38 -14.47 -10.73
N PRO A 98 11.44 -15.31 -11.18
CA PRO A 98 10.15 -15.47 -10.50
C PRO A 98 10.30 -15.96 -9.05
N HIS A 99 9.50 -15.42 -8.12
CA HIS A 99 9.59 -15.72 -6.69
C HIS A 99 9.54 -17.22 -6.34
N HIS A 100 8.79 -18.03 -7.08
CA HIS A 100 8.71 -19.48 -6.83
C HIS A 100 10.04 -20.22 -7.10
N ASP A 101 10.88 -19.69 -7.98
CA ASP A 101 12.22 -20.23 -8.24
C ASP A 101 13.25 -19.63 -7.29
N VAL A 102 13.04 -18.39 -6.86
CA VAL A 102 13.81 -17.73 -5.80
C VAL A 102 13.72 -18.54 -4.49
N ASP A 103 12.52 -18.86 -4.01
CA ASP A 103 12.35 -19.56 -2.72
C ASP A 103 12.97 -20.98 -2.75
N LYS A 104 12.97 -21.65 -3.91
CA LYS A 104 13.70 -22.93 -4.07
C LYS A 104 15.21 -22.75 -3.92
N LEU A 105 15.75 -21.68 -4.49
CA LEU A 105 17.16 -21.36 -4.41
C LEU A 105 17.58 -21.08 -2.95
N PHE A 106 16.76 -20.32 -2.22
CA PHE A 106 16.93 -19.97 -0.81
C PHE A 106 16.15 -20.89 0.14
N SER A 107 16.16 -22.20 -0.12
CA SER A 107 15.39 -23.19 0.66
C SER A 107 15.77 -23.30 2.15
N ASP A 108 16.90 -22.73 2.57
CA ASP A 108 17.32 -22.65 3.97
C ASP A 108 17.04 -21.29 4.63
N CYS A 109 16.28 -20.42 3.97
CA CYS A 109 15.84 -19.11 4.45
C CYS A 109 14.32 -19.08 4.69
N ALA A 110 13.86 -18.10 5.46
CA ALA A 110 12.45 -17.79 5.58
C ALA A 110 11.88 -17.33 4.22
N PRO A 111 10.63 -17.71 3.86
CA PRO A 111 10.04 -17.36 2.56
C PRO A 111 10.12 -15.86 2.25
N GLY A 112 10.54 -15.52 1.04
CA GLY A 112 10.72 -14.13 0.61
C GLY A 112 11.98 -13.42 1.12
N ILE A 113 12.68 -13.95 2.13
CA ILE A 113 13.93 -13.39 2.66
C ILE A 113 15.12 -13.91 1.84
N LYS A 114 15.87 -12.97 1.29
CA LYS A 114 17.00 -13.25 0.40
C LYS A 114 18.27 -12.61 0.98
N PRO A 115 19.26 -13.40 1.39
CA PRO A 115 20.55 -12.88 1.81
C PRO A 115 21.33 -12.28 0.64
N ALA A 116 21.96 -11.12 0.84
CA ALA A 116 22.89 -10.53 -0.12
C ALA A 116 24.26 -11.22 -0.06
N LEU A 117 24.28 -12.54 -0.26
CA LEU A 117 25.48 -13.35 -0.40
C LEU A 117 25.26 -14.35 -1.54
N ALA A 118 25.91 -14.13 -2.68
CA ALA A 118 25.64 -14.95 -3.87
C ALA A 118 26.33 -16.32 -3.83
N VAL A 119 27.56 -16.37 -3.32
CA VAL A 119 28.43 -17.57 -3.38
C VAL A 119 27.84 -18.80 -2.67
N PRO A 120 27.24 -18.70 -1.47
CA PRO A 120 26.60 -19.85 -0.81
C PRO A 120 25.46 -20.47 -1.62
N TYR A 121 24.90 -19.73 -2.57
CA TYR A 121 23.79 -20.13 -3.43
C TYR A 121 24.25 -20.38 -4.88
N GLN A 122 25.56 -20.44 -5.12
CA GLN A 122 26.16 -20.72 -6.43
C GLN A 122 25.72 -19.75 -7.54
N LEU A 123 25.41 -18.51 -7.17
CA LEU A 123 25.05 -17.47 -8.12
C LEU A 123 26.26 -16.61 -8.49
N PRO A 124 26.46 -16.28 -9.79
CA PRO A 124 27.31 -15.18 -10.18
C PRO A 124 26.74 -13.86 -9.63
N CYS A 125 27.64 -12.95 -9.26
CA CYS A 125 27.29 -11.76 -8.48
C CYS A 125 27.77 -10.48 -9.15
N MET A 126 26.96 -9.43 -9.02
CA MET A 126 27.35 -8.06 -9.25
C MET A 126 27.15 -7.25 -7.98
N LEU A 127 28.12 -6.43 -7.62
CA LEU A 127 28.05 -5.58 -6.42
C LEU A 127 28.12 -4.11 -6.81
N ASP A 128 27.18 -3.34 -6.26
CA ASP A 128 27.21 -1.89 -6.34
C ASP A 128 28.42 -1.36 -5.54
N LYS A 129 29.31 -0.62 -6.22
CA LYS A 129 30.47 0.03 -5.61
C LYS A 129 30.08 0.98 -4.47
N SER A 130 28.87 1.52 -4.46
CA SER A 130 28.44 2.44 -3.39
C SER A 130 28.45 1.81 -2.01
N LEU A 131 28.15 0.50 -1.91
CA LEU A 131 28.26 -0.28 -0.68
C LEU A 131 29.72 -0.40 -0.21
N MET A 132 30.67 -0.39 -1.15
CA MET A 132 32.10 -0.55 -0.85
C MET A 132 32.75 0.76 -0.39
N ARG A 133 32.08 1.90 -0.58
CA ARG A 133 32.52 3.20 -0.06
C ARG A 133 32.16 3.41 1.42
N LYS A 134 31.41 2.47 2.01
CA LYS A 134 31.01 2.50 3.43
C LYS A 134 31.99 1.69 4.25
N ASP A 135 32.08 1.99 5.55
CA ASP A 135 32.96 1.23 6.46
C ASP A 135 32.45 -0.20 6.68
N LYS A 136 31.11 -0.35 6.75
CA LYS A 136 30.43 -1.62 6.99
C LYS A 136 29.31 -1.85 6.00
N VAL A 137 29.07 -3.12 5.71
CA VAL A 137 27.94 -3.60 4.92
C VAL A 137 27.11 -4.56 5.75
N TYR A 138 25.79 -4.39 5.68
CA TYR A 138 24.85 -5.20 6.41
C TYR A 138 23.91 -5.95 5.47
N PHE A 139 23.52 -7.17 5.80
CA PHE A 139 22.58 -7.95 5.00
C PHE A 139 21.74 -8.89 5.87
N VAL A 140 20.56 -9.28 5.39
CA VAL A 140 19.68 -10.19 6.13
C VAL A 140 20.28 -11.60 6.21
N SER A 141 20.14 -12.25 7.36
CA SER A 141 20.76 -13.56 7.64
C SER A 141 20.04 -14.77 7.02
N GLY A 142 18.96 -14.53 6.27
CA GLY A 142 17.98 -15.56 5.88
C GLY A 142 16.82 -15.71 6.87
N CYS A 143 16.80 -14.92 7.94
CA CYS A 143 15.68 -14.75 8.86
C CYS A 143 15.25 -13.28 8.86
N PRO A 144 13.94 -12.96 8.97
CA PRO A 144 13.46 -11.57 8.95
C PRO A 144 13.88 -10.73 10.17
N SER A 145 14.39 -11.36 11.22
CA SER A 145 14.67 -10.70 12.52
C SER A 145 16.16 -10.49 12.79
N ILE A 146 17.07 -10.91 11.89
CA ILE A 146 18.51 -10.84 12.13
C ILE A 146 19.23 -10.27 10.92
N LEU A 147 20.04 -9.25 11.18
CA LEU A 147 20.97 -8.65 10.24
C LEU A 147 22.39 -9.11 10.57
N VAL A 148 23.19 -9.40 9.55
CA VAL A 148 24.61 -9.68 9.64
C VAL A 148 25.37 -8.44 9.18
N GLY A 149 26.27 -7.92 10.00
CA GLY A 149 27.16 -6.82 9.64
C GLY A 149 28.61 -7.29 9.55
N VAL A 150 29.28 -6.88 8.48
CA VAL A 150 30.70 -7.16 8.21
C VAL A 150 31.39 -5.88 7.74
N ASP A 151 32.72 -5.82 7.84
CA ASP A 151 33.47 -4.71 7.25
C ASP A 151 33.41 -4.81 5.70
N SER A 152 33.44 -3.67 5.01
CA SER A 152 33.24 -3.62 3.55
C SER A 152 34.30 -4.40 2.76
N ASP A 153 35.56 -4.33 3.18
CA ASP A 153 36.66 -5.12 2.61
C ASP A 153 36.41 -6.63 2.75
N GLU A 154 35.87 -7.05 3.89
CA GLU A 154 35.52 -8.45 4.13
C GLU A 154 34.29 -8.88 3.33
N TYR A 155 33.31 -7.99 3.18
CA TYR A 155 32.16 -8.23 2.31
C TYR A 155 32.56 -8.43 0.85
N LEU A 156 33.54 -7.66 0.38
CA LEU A 156 34.14 -7.84 -0.94
C LEU A 156 34.91 -9.16 -1.04
N PHE A 157 35.66 -9.54 -0.01
CA PHE A 157 36.35 -10.84 0.08
C PHE A 157 35.38 -12.03 0.04
N LEU A 158 34.18 -11.89 0.60
CA LEU A 158 33.10 -12.88 0.51
C LEU A 158 32.52 -13.02 -0.91
N HIS A 159 32.89 -12.13 -1.84
CA HIS A 159 32.47 -12.14 -3.24
C HIS A 159 33.67 -12.07 -4.20
N PRO A 160 34.55 -13.10 -4.21
CA PRO A 160 35.84 -13.05 -4.92
C PRO A 160 35.73 -12.93 -6.45
N HIS A 161 34.56 -13.22 -7.01
CA HIS A 161 34.29 -13.14 -8.45
C HIS A 161 33.18 -12.14 -8.78
N ALA A 162 32.80 -11.27 -7.83
CA ALA A 162 31.79 -10.26 -8.11
C ALA A 162 32.29 -9.26 -9.14
N GLN A 163 31.42 -8.95 -10.09
CA GLN A 163 31.62 -7.80 -10.96
C GLN A 163 31.20 -6.54 -10.21
N LEU A 164 32.15 -5.64 -9.98
CA LEU A 164 31.85 -4.33 -9.42
C LEU A 164 31.24 -3.45 -10.51
N PHE A 165 30.16 -2.80 -10.16
CA PHE A 165 29.53 -1.84 -11.05
C PHE A 165 29.13 -0.60 -10.26
N GLU A 166 29.02 0.51 -10.97
CA GLU A 166 28.72 1.80 -10.38
C GLU A 166 27.46 2.31 -11.04
N TRP A 167 26.46 2.62 -10.24
CA TRP A 167 25.30 3.31 -10.75
C TRP A 167 25.71 4.71 -11.19
N PRO A 168 25.25 5.19 -12.35
CA PRO A 168 25.40 6.60 -12.70
C PRO A 168 24.76 7.44 -11.57
N GLU A 169 25.49 8.45 -11.07
CA GLU A 169 24.88 9.50 -10.26
C GLU A 169 23.94 10.28 -11.18
N PHE A 170 22.65 9.91 -11.17
CA PHE A 170 21.67 10.67 -11.92
C PHE A 170 21.40 11.98 -11.17
N GLU A 171 22.04 13.06 -11.63
CA GLU A 171 21.36 14.35 -11.72
C GLU A 171 19.97 14.11 -12.31
N GLN A 172 18.96 14.85 -11.84
CA GLN A 172 17.65 14.94 -12.47
C GLN A 172 17.83 15.18 -13.98
N LEU A 173 17.79 14.12 -14.79
CA LEU A 173 17.96 14.20 -16.23
C LEU A 173 16.60 14.03 -16.92
N PRO A 174 16.45 14.63 -18.10
CA PRO A 174 15.22 15.25 -18.53
C PRO A 174 14.18 14.22 -18.92
N THR A 175 12.93 14.66 -18.88
CA THR A 175 11.81 14.12 -19.65
C THR A 175 12.20 13.93 -21.11
N SER A 176 12.67 12.75 -21.46
CA SER A 176 12.64 12.25 -22.83
C SER A 176 12.40 10.75 -22.80
N THR A 177 11.15 10.41 -23.11
CA THR A 177 10.76 9.29 -23.97
C THR A 177 11.85 8.25 -24.23
N ASP A 178 11.93 7.25 -23.35
CA ASP A 178 12.00 5.86 -23.81
C ASP A 178 11.57 4.90 -22.69
N ASN A 179 10.61 4.03 -23.03
CA ASN A 179 9.94 3.07 -22.18
C ASN A 179 10.90 2.18 -21.38
N SER A 180 11.25 2.59 -20.16
CA SER A 180 12.10 1.83 -19.25
C SER A 180 11.46 1.74 -17.85
N GLU A 181 11.04 0.54 -17.49
CA GLU A 181 10.32 0.20 -16.26
C GLU A 181 11.12 0.53 -14.97
N LEU A 182 10.87 1.72 -14.40
CA LEU A 182 11.24 2.13 -13.03
C LEU A 182 10.60 1.20 -11.97
N ILE A 183 11.38 0.60 -11.06
CA ILE A 183 10.84 -0.04 -9.85
C ILE A 183 10.71 1.06 -8.80
N ILE A 184 9.54 1.69 -8.70
CA ILE A 184 9.19 2.67 -7.67
C ILE A 184 8.56 1.91 -6.50
N PHE A 185 8.96 2.21 -5.25
CA PHE A 185 8.23 1.72 -4.07
C PHE A 185 6.85 2.42 -4.01
N PRO A 186 5.74 1.68 -3.82
CA PRO A 186 4.41 2.26 -3.87
C PRO A 186 4.20 3.26 -2.74
N GLY A 187 3.64 4.43 -3.09
CA GLY A 187 3.16 5.41 -2.12
C GLY A 187 4.02 6.66 -1.93
N THR A 188 4.77 7.15 -2.93
CA THR A 188 5.55 8.40 -2.83
C THR A 188 5.39 9.38 -4.00
N ALA A 189 4.25 9.45 -4.72
CA ALA A 189 4.27 10.20 -5.98
C ALA A 189 3.00 10.96 -6.42
N THR A 190 3.32 11.91 -7.30
CA THR A 190 2.63 13.13 -7.71
C THR A 190 1.87 12.96 -9.04
N ALA A 191 1.21 14.03 -9.50
CA ALA A 191 0.36 14.10 -10.71
C ALA A 191 0.89 13.41 -11.99
N SER A 192 2.20 13.20 -12.15
CA SER A 192 2.82 12.52 -13.29
C SER A 192 2.48 11.02 -13.41
N GLU A 193 2.08 10.35 -12.33
CA GLU A 193 1.77 8.90 -12.36
C GLU A 193 0.43 8.59 -13.02
N HIS A 194 -0.58 9.46 -12.81
CA HIS A 194 -1.87 9.30 -13.47
C HIS A 194 -1.74 9.35 -15.00
N ASP A 195 -0.80 10.15 -15.53
CA ASP A 195 -0.56 10.23 -16.97
C ASP A 195 0.15 8.96 -17.49
N GLN A 196 1.03 8.34 -16.69
CA GLN A 196 1.62 7.02 -17.02
C GLN A 196 0.55 5.92 -17.06
N LEU A 197 -0.38 5.93 -16.09
CA LEU A 197 -1.49 4.98 -16.05
C LEU A 197 -2.40 5.11 -17.27
N ASP A 198 -2.63 6.32 -17.80
CA ASP A 198 -3.39 6.52 -19.05
C ASP A 198 -2.74 5.84 -20.27
N HIS A 199 -1.41 5.66 -20.28
CA HIS A 199 -0.69 4.98 -21.35
C HIS A 199 -0.64 3.46 -21.19
N ILE A 200 -0.64 2.95 -19.95
CA ILE A 200 -0.42 1.54 -19.64
C ILE A 200 -1.76 0.79 -19.46
N MET A 201 -2.79 1.45 -18.92
CA MET A 201 -4.10 0.81 -18.71
C MET A 201 -4.87 0.67 -20.02
N PRO A 202 -5.23 -0.57 -20.43
CA PRO A 202 -6.09 -0.75 -21.59
C PRO A 202 -7.47 -0.15 -21.30
N LEU A 203 -7.87 0.87 -22.07
CA LEU A 203 -9.15 1.57 -21.88
C LEU A 203 -10.35 0.63 -21.79
N ALA A 204 -10.33 -0.47 -22.54
CA ALA A 204 -11.41 -1.46 -22.58
C ALA A 204 -11.57 -2.25 -21.26
N ALA A 205 -10.57 -2.24 -20.38
CA ALA A 205 -10.61 -2.92 -19.09
C ALA A 205 -11.15 -2.05 -17.95
N VAL A 206 -11.20 -0.73 -18.13
CA VAL A 206 -11.67 0.20 -17.10
C VAL A 206 -13.20 0.14 -17.06
N PRO A 207 -13.82 -0.04 -15.87
CA PRO A 207 -15.26 -0.02 -15.78
C PRO A 207 -15.78 1.37 -16.19
N GLU A 208 -16.72 1.40 -17.14
CA GLU A 208 -17.53 2.59 -17.33
C GLU A 208 -18.33 2.85 -16.05
N THR A 209 -18.39 4.12 -15.65
CA THR A 209 -19.33 4.58 -14.62
C THR A 209 -20.75 4.16 -14.99
N SER A 210 -21.56 3.80 -13.99
CA SER A 210 -22.98 3.54 -14.21
C SER A 210 -23.67 4.79 -14.81
N ALA A 211 -24.76 4.59 -15.56
CA ALA A 211 -25.55 5.70 -16.10
C ALA A 211 -25.96 6.68 -14.98
N THR A 212 -26.29 6.15 -13.79
CA THR A 212 -26.62 6.93 -12.60
C THR A 212 -25.43 7.71 -12.06
N ALA A 213 -24.24 7.10 -11.94
CA ALA A 213 -23.04 7.82 -11.51
C ALA A 213 -22.67 8.94 -12.49
N ASN A 214 -22.77 8.68 -13.80
CA ASN A 214 -22.55 9.69 -14.84
C ASN A 214 -23.53 10.85 -14.75
N ALA A 215 -24.82 10.57 -14.52
CA ALA A 215 -25.82 11.60 -14.35
C ALA A 215 -25.53 12.47 -13.12
N LEU A 216 -25.20 11.86 -11.97
CA LEU A 216 -24.82 12.59 -10.76
C LEU A 216 -23.55 13.43 -10.95
N LEU A 217 -22.51 12.89 -11.59
CA LEU A 217 -21.26 13.61 -11.86
C LEU A 217 -21.45 14.78 -12.84
N LYS A 218 -22.40 14.66 -13.77
CA LYS A 218 -22.75 15.71 -14.73
C LYS A 218 -23.61 16.81 -14.10
N HIS A 219 -24.50 16.43 -13.19
CA HIS A 219 -25.45 17.32 -12.52
C HIS A 219 -25.05 17.56 -11.05
N GLN A 220 -23.90 18.20 -10.84
CA GLN A 220 -23.38 18.47 -9.49
C GLN A 220 -24.23 19.49 -8.72
N GLU A 221 -25.05 20.28 -9.41
CA GLU A 221 -26.04 21.17 -8.83
C GLU A 221 -27.07 20.44 -7.94
N LEU A 222 -27.34 19.15 -8.21
CA LEU A 222 -28.21 18.31 -7.39
C LEU A 222 -27.71 18.17 -5.94
N ARG A 223 -26.43 18.44 -5.69
CA ARG A 223 -25.86 18.37 -4.35
C ARG A 223 -26.44 19.40 -3.40
N GLU A 224 -26.82 20.57 -3.91
CA GLU A 224 -27.36 21.69 -3.12
C GLU A 224 -28.88 21.87 -3.30
N ASP A 225 -29.50 21.16 -4.25
CA ASP A 225 -30.95 21.19 -4.52
C ASP A 225 -31.62 19.87 -4.11
N GLU A 226 -32.17 19.84 -2.89
CA GLU A 226 -32.81 18.65 -2.30
C GLU A 226 -34.05 18.17 -3.08
N VAL A 227 -34.80 19.08 -3.70
CA VAL A 227 -36.03 18.74 -4.44
C VAL A 227 -35.66 18.07 -5.77
N ALA A 228 -34.68 18.63 -6.47
CA ALA A 228 -34.16 18.03 -7.69
C ALA A 228 -33.46 16.69 -7.40
N LEU A 229 -32.71 16.59 -6.30
CA LEU A 229 -32.07 15.35 -5.87
C LEU A 229 -33.10 14.26 -5.56
N LEU A 230 -34.17 14.60 -4.82
CA LEU A 230 -35.24 13.66 -4.51
C LEU A 230 -35.88 13.10 -5.79
N SER A 231 -36.23 14.00 -6.72
CA SER A 231 -36.82 13.63 -8.01
C SER A 231 -35.90 12.71 -8.80
N PHE A 232 -34.59 13.00 -8.80
CA PHE A 232 -33.58 12.15 -9.44
C PHE A 232 -33.49 10.76 -8.79
N LEU A 233 -33.49 10.68 -7.44
CA LEU A 233 -33.33 9.41 -6.72
C LEU A 233 -34.54 8.49 -6.89
N ASP A 234 -35.74 9.05 -6.99
CA ASP A 234 -36.98 8.28 -7.20
C ASP A 234 -37.01 7.57 -8.56
N GLU A 235 -36.34 8.12 -9.57
CA GLU A 235 -36.13 7.47 -10.87
C GLU A 235 -35.08 6.32 -10.80
N HIS A 236 -34.27 6.28 -9.74
CA HIS A 236 -33.13 5.37 -9.59
C HIS A 236 -33.32 4.38 -8.44
N GLY A 237 -34.33 3.51 -8.56
CA GLY A 237 -34.79 2.62 -7.49
C GLY A 237 -33.73 1.72 -6.83
N LEU A 238 -32.69 1.28 -7.54
CA LEU A 238 -31.61 0.48 -6.94
C LEU A 238 -30.74 1.30 -5.99
N ILE A 239 -30.40 2.53 -6.38
CA ILE A 239 -29.63 3.45 -5.52
C ILE A 239 -30.51 3.92 -4.36
N SER A 240 -31.76 4.32 -4.62
CA SER A 240 -32.72 4.71 -3.59
C SER A 240 -32.89 3.62 -2.51
N ARG A 241 -33.03 2.35 -2.91
CA ARG A 241 -33.15 1.23 -1.96
C ARG A 241 -31.90 1.06 -1.09
N GLN A 242 -30.72 1.22 -1.68
CA GLN A 242 -29.47 1.13 -0.92
C GLN A 242 -29.34 2.32 0.04
N LEU A 243 -29.70 3.53 -0.40
CA LEU A 243 -29.73 4.72 0.44
C LEU A 243 -30.71 4.57 1.60
N CYS A 244 -31.88 3.99 1.40
CA CYS A 244 -32.84 3.75 2.48
C CYS A 244 -32.24 2.84 3.56
N LYS A 245 -31.54 1.76 3.18
CA LYS A 245 -30.85 0.88 4.14
C LYS A 245 -29.78 1.63 4.92
N VAL A 246 -28.92 2.36 4.21
CA VAL A 246 -27.79 3.09 4.81
C VAL A 246 -28.29 4.25 5.67
N GLY A 247 -29.24 5.03 5.17
CA GLY A 247 -29.94 6.08 5.90
C GLY A 247 -30.57 5.58 7.17
N SER A 248 -31.27 4.43 7.12
CA SER A 248 -31.86 3.82 8.31
C SER A 248 -30.84 3.49 9.40
N ALA A 249 -29.67 3.00 8.98
CA ALA A 249 -28.60 2.67 9.91
C ALA A 249 -27.92 3.92 10.47
N ILE A 250 -27.66 4.92 9.63
CA ILE A 250 -26.97 6.16 10.01
C ILE A 250 -27.85 7.02 10.93
N SER A 251 -29.14 7.15 10.64
CA SER A 251 -30.06 8.00 11.41
C SER A 251 -30.65 7.32 12.65
N HIS A 252 -30.47 5.99 12.78
CA HIS A 252 -31.21 5.13 13.72
C HIS A 252 -32.74 5.21 13.59
N ASN A 253 -33.24 5.74 12.48
CA ASN A 253 -34.67 5.86 12.17
C ASN A 253 -34.95 5.15 10.84
N PRO A 254 -35.95 4.26 10.76
CA PRO A 254 -36.22 3.52 9.53
C PRO A 254 -36.57 4.47 8.38
N CYS A 255 -35.85 4.36 7.28
CA CYS A 255 -36.10 5.06 6.03
C CYS A 255 -36.69 4.08 4.99
N SER A 256 -37.85 4.40 4.44
CA SER A 256 -38.57 3.66 3.40
C SER A 256 -38.45 4.31 2.02
N CYS A 257 -38.09 5.59 1.95
CA CYS A 257 -37.95 6.35 0.71
C CYS A 257 -36.77 7.34 0.76
N SER A 258 -36.38 7.86 -0.41
CA SER A 258 -35.28 8.82 -0.55
C SER A 258 -35.54 10.13 0.23
N HIS A 259 -36.81 10.55 0.34
CA HIS A 259 -37.20 11.75 1.09
C HIS A 259 -36.79 11.65 2.56
N GLU A 260 -37.10 10.54 3.24
CA GLU A 260 -36.72 10.33 4.65
C GLU A 260 -35.20 10.28 4.83
N VAL A 261 -34.45 9.81 3.83
CA VAL A 261 -32.98 9.84 3.87
C VAL A 261 -32.47 11.29 3.81
N ILE A 262 -33.02 12.11 2.91
CA ILE A 262 -32.66 13.54 2.79
C ILE A 262 -33.03 14.28 4.07
N GLU A 263 -34.23 14.05 4.62
CA GLU A 263 -34.68 14.67 5.87
C GLU A 263 -33.74 14.36 7.04
N HIS A 264 -33.28 13.12 7.17
CA HIS A 264 -32.41 12.71 8.28
C HIS A 264 -30.93 13.08 8.09
N LEU A 265 -30.39 12.98 6.87
CA LEU A 265 -28.95 13.14 6.60
C LEU A 265 -28.58 14.48 5.95
N GLY A 266 -29.56 15.17 5.38
CA GLY A 266 -29.38 16.35 4.52
C GLY A 266 -29.05 16.01 3.07
N GLY A 267 -29.32 16.95 2.16
CA GLY A 267 -29.07 16.81 0.72
C GLY A 267 -27.63 16.45 0.36
N CYS A 268 -26.65 17.22 0.87
CA CYS A 268 -25.23 17.03 0.55
C CYS A 268 -24.72 15.62 0.86
N LYS A 269 -25.04 15.07 2.04
CA LYS A 269 -24.61 13.72 2.44
C LYS A 269 -25.34 12.65 1.63
N THR A 270 -26.62 12.88 1.36
CA THR A 270 -27.42 11.97 0.53
C THR A 270 -26.88 11.90 -0.90
N TYR A 271 -26.51 13.03 -1.49
CA TYR A 271 -25.84 13.09 -2.79
C TYR A 271 -24.50 12.33 -2.78
N ASP A 272 -23.64 12.59 -1.80
CA ASP A 272 -22.34 11.93 -1.68
C ASP A 272 -22.49 10.40 -1.54
N LEU A 273 -23.45 9.92 -0.72
CA LEU A 273 -23.79 8.50 -0.59
C LEU A 273 -24.32 7.92 -1.91
N ALA A 274 -25.22 8.65 -2.60
CA ALA A 274 -25.81 8.21 -3.86
C ALA A 274 -24.73 8.02 -4.93
N LEU A 275 -23.83 8.99 -5.04
CA LEU A 275 -22.70 8.96 -5.97
C LEU A 275 -21.74 7.80 -5.62
N ALA A 276 -21.38 7.65 -4.35
CA ALA A 276 -20.51 6.55 -3.92
C ALA A 276 -21.13 5.17 -4.16
N CYS A 277 -22.41 4.97 -3.85
CA CYS A 277 -23.14 3.74 -4.17
C CYS A 277 -23.13 3.47 -5.69
N ALA A 278 -23.46 4.48 -6.50
CA ALA A 278 -23.52 4.34 -7.96
C ALA A 278 -22.16 4.02 -8.59
N ILE A 279 -21.06 4.50 -8.01
CA ILE A 279 -19.68 4.18 -8.39
C ILE A 279 -19.31 2.76 -7.96
N ILE A 280 -19.49 2.42 -6.67
CA ILE A 280 -19.03 1.15 -6.10
C ILE A 280 -19.78 -0.04 -6.73
N LEU A 281 -21.05 0.13 -7.07
CA LEU A 281 -21.86 -0.88 -7.73
C LEU A 281 -21.48 -1.12 -9.21
N SER A 282 -20.69 -0.24 -9.84
CA SER A 282 -20.17 -0.48 -11.19
C SER A 282 -19.09 -1.58 -11.24
N PHE A 283 -18.49 -1.93 -10.11
CA PHE A 283 -17.39 -2.90 -10.07
C PHE A 283 -17.87 -4.34 -10.00
N ARG A 284 -17.36 -5.15 -10.93
CA ARG A 284 -17.49 -6.62 -10.90
C ARG A 284 -16.45 -7.26 -9.98
N VAL A 285 -16.73 -7.25 -8.67
CA VAL A 285 -15.91 -7.92 -7.64
C VAL A 285 -16.76 -8.85 -6.77
N PRO A 286 -16.17 -9.83 -6.07
CA PRO A 286 -16.87 -10.63 -5.07
C PRO A 286 -17.55 -9.76 -4.00
N LEU A 287 -18.79 -10.10 -3.64
CA LEU A 287 -19.52 -9.41 -2.57
C LEU A 287 -18.89 -9.63 -1.19
N ARG A 288 -18.35 -10.83 -0.96
CA ARG A 288 -17.79 -11.29 0.32
C ARG A 288 -16.27 -11.42 0.23
N GLY A 289 -15.64 -11.58 1.40
CA GLY A 289 -14.17 -11.66 1.55
C GLY A 289 -13.62 -10.37 2.15
N PRO A 290 -12.38 -10.38 2.68
CA PRO A 290 -11.83 -9.23 3.35
C PRO A 290 -11.69 -8.01 2.43
N LEU A 291 -11.43 -8.20 1.13
CA LEU A 291 -11.40 -7.10 0.14
C LEU A 291 -12.66 -7.05 -0.73
N GLY A 292 -13.68 -7.84 -0.37
CA GLY A 292 -14.95 -7.88 -1.09
C GLY A 292 -15.73 -6.57 -0.97
N LEU A 293 -16.71 -6.41 -1.85
CA LEU A 293 -17.52 -5.18 -1.98
C LEU A 293 -18.13 -4.75 -0.63
N ASN A 294 -18.65 -5.69 0.16
CA ASN A 294 -19.25 -5.38 1.47
C ASN A 294 -18.22 -4.87 2.49
N SER A 295 -17.00 -5.40 2.48
CA SER A 295 -15.93 -5.01 3.42
C SER A 295 -15.36 -3.64 3.06
N VAL A 296 -15.25 -3.33 1.76
CA VAL A 296 -14.90 -1.99 1.27
C VAL A 296 -16.00 -0.98 1.65
N TRP A 297 -17.26 -1.35 1.49
CA TRP A 297 -18.39 -0.49 1.87
C TRP A 297 -18.47 -0.23 3.37
N GLN A 298 -18.23 -1.26 4.19
CA GLN A 298 -18.15 -1.13 5.63
C GLN A 298 -17.04 -0.15 6.02
N HIS A 299 -15.84 -0.32 5.45
CA HIS A 299 -14.71 0.59 5.69
C HIS A 299 -15.08 2.04 5.32
N ALA A 300 -15.70 2.23 4.16
CA ALA A 300 -16.14 3.53 3.65
C ALA A 300 -17.11 4.24 4.61
N LEU A 301 -18.13 3.53 5.11
CA LEU A 301 -19.12 4.09 6.03
C LEU A 301 -18.54 4.39 7.41
N TYR A 302 -17.76 3.47 7.99
CA TYR A 302 -17.08 3.75 9.27
C TYR A 302 -16.16 4.94 9.16
N SER A 303 -15.42 5.03 8.05
CA SER A 303 -14.49 6.13 7.82
C SER A 303 -15.23 7.47 7.71
N SER A 304 -16.32 7.53 6.97
CA SER A 304 -17.05 8.77 6.77
C SER A 304 -17.69 9.27 8.06
N ILE A 305 -18.36 8.37 8.80
CA ILE A 305 -19.02 8.69 10.07
C ILE A 305 -18.00 9.11 11.13
N LEU A 306 -16.89 8.36 11.26
CA LEU A 306 -15.85 8.71 12.22
C LEU A 306 -15.22 10.07 11.89
N ALA A 307 -14.84 10.28 10.63
CA ALA A 307 -14.24 11.54 10.19
C ALA A 307 -15.15 12.75 10.46
N GLU A 308 -16.46 12.60 10.21
CA GLU A 308 -17.45 13.65 10.54
C GLU A 308 -17.53 13.92 12.04
N SER A 309 -17.54 12.88 12.87
CA SER A 309 -17.58 13.03 14.32
C SER A 309 -16.35 13.75 14.89
N LEU A 310 -15.20 13.62 14.22
CA LEU A 310 -13.94 14.27 14.61
C LEU A 310 -13.85 15.73 14.14
N LEU A 311 -14.63 16.12 13.13
CA LEU A 311 -14.55 17.43 12.48
C LEU A 311 -14.69 18.60 13.47
N ILE A 312 -15.53 18.44 14.50
CA ILE A 312 -15.76 19.46 15.54
C ILE A 312 -14.51 19.75 16.39
N HIS A 313 -13.57 18.81 16.48
CA HIS A 313 -12.33 18.91 17.25
C HIS A 313 -11.16 19.45 16.43
N VAL A 314 -11.28 19.46 15.10
CA VAL A 314 -10.24 19.97 14.20
C VAL A 314 -10.19 21.50 14.25
N PRO A 315 -9.01 22.16 14.23
CA PRO A 315 -8.90 23.60 14.15
C PRO A 315 -9.70 24.21 12.98
N LYS A 316 -10.39 25.33 13.21
CA LYS A 316 -11.28 25.98 12.22
C LYS A 316 -10.62 26.25 10.86
N HIS A 317 -9.33 26.62 10.84
CA HIS A 317 -8.59 26.87 9.60
C HIS A 317 -8.36 25.58 8.78
N HIS A 318 -8.28 24.42 9.44
CA HIS A 318 -8.23 23.12 8.78
C HIS A 318 -9.62 22.61 8.38
N GLN A 319 -10.66 22.88 9.17
CA GLN A 319 -12.05 22.51 8.83
C GLN A 319 -12.46 23.04 7.45
N GLN A 320 -12.11 24.29 7.11
CA GLN A 320 -12.38 24.89 5.80
C GLN A 320 -11.72 24.16 4.62
N LYS A 321 -10.65 23.41 4.87
CA LYS A 321 -9.92 22.62 3.87
C LYS A 321 -10.41 21.17 3.78
N LEU A 322 -11.35 20.76 4.64
CA LEU A 322 -11.98 19.43 4.64
C LEU A 322 -13.26 19.39 3.78
N THR A 323 -13.30 20.20 2.72
CA THR A 323 -14.39 20.15 1.73
C THR A 323 -14.34 18.77 1.04
N ASN A 324 -15.50 18.14 0.87
CA ASN A 324 -15.65 16.78 0.34
C ASN A 324 -15.08 15.66 1.22
N LEU A 325 -14.87 15.89 2.52
CA LEU A 325 -14.40 14.86 3.45
C LEU A 325 -15.24 13.58 3.35
N HIS A 326 -16.57 13.73 3.42
CA HIS A 326 -17.51 12.62 3.39
C HIS A 326 -17.38 11.79 2.10
N LEU A 327 -17.47 12.41 0.91
CA LEU A 327 -17.27 11.72 -0.37
C LEU A 327 -15.88 11.07 -0.49
N THR A 328 -14.83 11.73 0.01
CA THR A 328 -13.46 11.19 -0.03
C THR A 328 -13.34 9.92 0.82
N CYS A 329 -13.87 9.93 2.04
CA CYS A 329 -13.93 8.74 2.91
C CYS A 329 -14.72 7.60 2.27
N LEU A 330 -15.78 7.91 1.52
CA LEU A 330 -16.59 6.89 0.84
C LEU A 330 -15.87 6.24 -0.35
N LEU A 331 -14.98 6.97 -1.03
CA LEU A 331 -14.32 6.53 -2.26
C LEU A 331 -12.84 6.14 -2.10
N GLN A 332 -12.25 6.32 -0.91
CA GLN A 332 -10.81 6.12 -0.68
C GLN A 332 -10.26 4.74 -1.10
N HIS A 333 -11.08 3.69 -1.10
CA HIS A 333 -10.65 2.33 -1.47
C HIS A 333 -11.18 1.87 -2.84
N VAL A 334 -11.65 2.80 -3.68
CA VAL A 334 -12.14 2.46 -5.04
C VAL A 334 -11.07 1.77 -5.90
N GLY A 335 -9.79 2.05 -5.66
CA GLY A 335 -8.68 1.36 -6.33
C GLY A 335 -8.60 -0.13 -6.00
N VAL A 336 -9.00 -0.56 -4.79
CA VAL A 336 -9.09 -1.98 -4.43
C VAL A 336 -10.15 -2.69 -5.26
N LEU A 337 -11.28 -2.01 -5.51
CA LEU A 337 -12.34 -2.52 -6.37
C LEU A 337 -11.90 -2.58 -7.84
N LEU A 338 -11.13 -1.59 -8.29
CA LEU A 338 -10.54 -1.58 -9.62
C LEU A 338 -9.59 -2.77 -9.82
N LEU A 339 -8.74 -3.05 -8.83
CA LEU A 339 -7.87 -4.24 -8.82
C LEU A 339 -8.68 -5.52 -8.97
N GLY A 340 -9.76 -5.68 -8.20
CA GLY A 340 -10.62 -6.88 -8.31
C GLY A 340 -11.38 -6.98 -9.62
N HIS A 341 -11.72 -5.85 -10.23
CA HIS A 341 -12.43 -5.82 -11.51
C HIS A 341 -11.54 -6.30 -12.67
N ILE A 342 -10.30 -5.84 -12.69
CA ILE A 342 -9.38 -5.99 -13.83
C ILE A 342 -8.39 -7.14 -13.63
N PHE A 343 -7.87 -7.31 -12.41
CA PHE A 343 -6.80 -8.25 -12.07
C PHE A 343 -7.29 -9.34 -11.11
N ARG A 344 -8.24 -10.16 -11.59
CA ARG A 344 -8.91 -11.18 -10.77
C ARG A 344 -7.94 -12.17 -10.09
N PRO A 345 -6.92 -12.75 -10.77
CA PRO A 345 -5.99 -13.68 -10.12
C PRO A 345 -5.26 -13.03 -8.93
N GLU A 346 -4.77 -11.81 -9.14
CA GLU A 346 -4.02 -11.03 -8.15
C GLU A 346 -4.92 -10.61 -6.99
N PHE A 347 -6.14 -10.17 -7.27
CA PHE A 347 -7.13 -9.85 -6.26
C PHE A 347 -7.57 -11.07 -5.42
N ILE A 348 -7.70 -12.26 -6.03
CA ILE A 348 -7.94 -13.51 -5.29
C ILE A 348 -6.78 -13.80 -4.32
N MET A 349 -5.54 -13.57 -4.77
CA MET A 349 -4.36 -13.77 -3.94
C MET A 349 -4.30 -12.79 -2.78
N LEU A 350 -4.56 -11.50 -3.03
CA LEU A 350 -4.67 -10.48 -1.97
C LEU A 350 -5.75 -10.86 -0.95
N ASN A 351 -6.94 -11.29 -1.39
CA ASN A 351 -7.99 -11.75 -0.48
C ASN A 351 -7.53 -12.92 0.40
N LYS A 352 -6.81 -13.90 -0.17
CA LYS A 352 -6.27 -15.03 0.59
C LYS A 352 -5.24 -14.56 1.63
N TRP A 353 -4.32 -13.69 1.24
CA TRP A 353 -3.29 -13.17 2.14
C TRP A 353 -3.87 -12.34 3.29
N VAL A 354 -4.80 -11.43 3.00
CA VAL A 354 -5.48 -10.64 4.04
C VAL A 354 -6.31 -11.55 4.96
N THR A 355 -6.93 -12.61 4.43
CA THR A 355 -7.65 -13.60 5.27
C THR A 355 -6.69 -14.30 6.24
N CYS A 356 -5.48 -14.66 5.80
CA CYS A 356 -4.49 -15.35 6.62
C CYS A 356 -3.80 -14.43 7.63
N GLN A 357 -3.57 -13.17 7.26
CA GLN A 357 -2.78 -12.20 8.03
C GLN A 357 -3.48 -10.83 8.03
N PRO A 358 -4.62 -10.70 8.75
CA PRO A 358 -5.48 -9.50 8.69
C PRO A 358 -4.86 -8.24 9.33
N HIS A 359 -3.77 -8.40 10.09
CA HIS A 359 -3.06 -7.32 10.77
C HIS A 359 -1.96 -6.67 9.92
N ILE A 360 -1.65 -7.23 8.76
CA ILE A 360 -0.66 -6.67 7.84
C ILE A 360 -1.38 -5.69 6.90
N CYS A 361 -0.78 -4.53 6.67
CA CYS A 361 -1.35 -3.51 5.80
C CYS A 361 -1.54 -4.02 4.38
N LEU A 362 -2.63 -3.61 3.74
CA LEU A 362 -2.89 -3.95 2.34
C LEU A 362 -1.74 -3.51 1.42
N SER A 363 -1.14 -2.35 1.67
CA SER A 363 0.02 -1.84 0.92
C SER A 363 1.22 -2.81 0.95
N ASP A 364 1.44 -3.51 2.06
CA ASP A 364 2.53 -4.49 2.18
C ASP A 364 2.24 -5.72 1.32
N PHE A 365 0.98 -6.12 1.21
CA PHE A 365 0.59 -7.20 0.31
C PHE A 365 0.67 -6.78 -1.16
N GLU A 366 0.32 -5.53 -1.49
CA GLU A 366 0.51 -5.01 -2.85
C GLU A 366 1.97 -5.02 -3.26
N GLN A 367 2.90 -4.64 -2.37
CA GLN A 367 4.33 -4.73 -2.62
C GLN A 367 4.78 -6.17 -2.93
N ARG A 368 4.22 -7.16 -2.25
CA ARG A 368 4.50 -8.59 -2.53
C ARG A 368 3.90 -9.07 -3.84
N LEU A 369 2.87 -8.39 -4.33
CA LEU A 369 2.17 -8.71 -5.56
C LEU A 369 2.91 -8.16 -6.80
N VAL A 370 3.72 -7.12 -6.63
CA VAL A 370 4.54 -6.55 -7.71
C VAL A 370 5.46 -7.62 -8.29
N GLY A 371 5.38 -7.82 -9.61
CA GLY A 371 6.15 -8.85 -10.32
C GLY A 371 5.49 -10.23 -10.38
N LEU A 372 4.29 -10.39 -9.82
CA LEU A 372 3.45 -11.58 -10.00
C LEU A 372 2.35 -11.30 -11.02
N GLY A 373 2.14 -12.23 -11.95
CA GLY A 373 1.05 -12.14 -12.94
C GLY A 373 1.32 -11.17 -14.08
N GLN A 374 0.27 -10.83 -14.83
CA GLN A 374 0.35 -9.98 -16.03
C GLN A 374 0.21 -8.48 -15.70
N ALA A 375 -0.12 -8.15 -14.46
CA ALA A 375 -0.42 -6.80 -13.99
C ALA A 375 0.79 -6.06 -13.37
N HIS A 376 2.01 -6.58 -13.55
CA HIS A 376 3.21 -6.12 -12.83
C HIS A 376 3.49 -4.62 -12.99
N GLU A 377 3.29 -4.06 -14.19
CA GLU A 377 3.52 -2.64 -14.48
C GLU A 377 2.51 -1.71 -13.80
N ILE A 378 1.33 -2.23 -13.46
CA ILE A 378 0.18 -1.46 -12.95
C ILE A 378 0.09 -1.58 -11.43
N LEU A 379 0.42 -2.76 -10.88
CA LEU A 379 0.37 -3.02 -9.45
C LEU A 379 1.42 -2.24 -8.65
N ARG A 380 2.53 -1.85 -9.28
CA ARG A 380 3.57 -1.02 -8.64
C ARG A 380 3.06 0.34 -8.15
N PHE A 381 1.94 0.84 -8.70
CA PHE A 381 1.35 2.11 -8.29
C PHE A 381 0.54 1.99 -6.97
N GLY A 382 0.08 0.77 -6.62
CA GLY A 382 -0.76 0.52 -5.46
C GLY A 382 -2.20 1.05 -5.59
N TYR A 383 -3.10 0.57 -4.73
CA TYR A 383 -4.54 0.84 -4.85
C TYR A 383 -4.86 2.33 -4.70
N ALA A 384 -4.11 3.08 -3.88
CA ALA A 384 -4.38 4.49 -3.65
C ALA A 384 -4.25 5.31 -4.94
N GLN A 385 -3.15 5.12 -5.69
CA GLN A 385 -2.91 5.81 -6.95
C GLN A 385 -3.84 5.31 -8.06
N LEU A 386 -4.12 4.00 -8.11
CA LEU A 386 -5.10 3.44 -9.03
C LEU A 386 -6.51 4.02 -8.79
N GLY A 387 -6.88 4.23 -7.53
CA GLY A 387 -8.11 4.88 -7.13
C GLY A 387 -8.16 6.33 -7.59
N GLY A 388 -7.15 7.13 -7.26
CA GLY A 388 -7.09 8.53 -7.67
C GLY A 388 -7.06 8.72 -9.19
N TRP A 389 -6.35 7.85 -9.92
CA TRP A 389 -6.34 7.84 -11.38
C TRP A 389 -7.74 7.60 -11.94
N LEU A 390 -8.46 6.62 -11.39
CA LEU A 390 -9.83 6.33 -11.82
C LEU A 390 -10.76 7.51 -11.55
N LEU A 391 -10.66 8.14 -10.39
CA LEU A 391 -11.47 9.31 -10.04
C LEU A 391 -11.14 10.53 -10.91
N LYS A 392 -9.87 10.72 -11.30
CA LYS A 392 -9.45 11.74 -12.29
C LYS A 392 -10.15 11.48 -13.63
N ARG A 393 -10.15 10.24 -14.09
CA ARG A 393 -10.79 9.85 -15.35
C ARG A 393 -12.30 10.06 -15.34
N TRP A 394 -12.95 9.81 -14.20
CA TRP A 394 -14.36 10.10 -13.98
C TRP A 394 -14.65 11.57 -13.67
N ARG A 395 -13.65 12.44 -13.75
CA ARG A 395 -13.78 13.91 -13.59
C ARG A 395 -14.33 14.34 -12.23
N LEU A 396 -13.99 13.60 -11.17
CA LEU A 396 -14.23 14.07 -9.81
C LEU A 396 -13.37 15.31 -9.51
N ASN A 397 -13.73 16.03 -8.44
CA ASN A 397 -13.00 17.21 -8.05
C ASN A 397 -11.59 16.88 -7.51
N GLN A 398 -10.69 17.85 -7.64
CA GLN A 398 -9.27 17.68 -7.27
C GLN A 398 -9.06 17.32 -5.79
N PRO A 399 -9.80 17.87 -4.81
CA PRO A 399 -9.63 17.48 -3.41
C PRO A 399 -9.88 15.99 -3.17
N VAL A 400 -10.92 15.41 -3.77
CA VAL A 400 -11.22 13.97 -3.64
C VAL A 400 -10.11 13.15 -4.30
N ILE A 401 -9.69 13.52 -5.52
CA ILE A 401 -8.62 12.80 -6.24
C ILE A 401 -7.33 12.78 -5.41
N GLN A 402 -6.89 13.96 -4.93
CA GLN A 402 -5.69 14.08 -4.11
C GLN A 402 -5.81 13.33 -2.78
N GLY A 403 -6.96 13.45 -2.10
CA GLY A 403 -7.22 12.74 -0.86
C GLY A 403 -7.05 11.22 -1.02
N VAL A 404 -7.61 10.65 -2.08
CA VAL A 404 -7.51 9.21 -2.38
C VAL A 404 -6.09 8.80 -2.81
N SER A 405 -5.45 9.53 -3.73
CA SER A 405 -4.08 9.21 -4.21
C SER A 405 -3.04 9.26 -3.09
N HIS A 406 -3.16 10.26 -2.20
CA HIS A 406 -2.11 10.60 -1.25
C HIS A 406 -2.33 10.03 0.15
N GLN A 407 -3.39 9.25 0.38
CA GLN A 407 -3.76 8.72 1.70
C GLN A 407 -2.64 7.91 2.39
N LEU A 408 -1.72 7.32 1.62
CA LEU A 408 -0.60 6.53 2.12
C LEU A 408 0.72 7.33 2.24
N LEU A 409 0.77 8.60 1.82
CA LEU A 409 1.98 9.42 1.88
C LEU A 409 2.31 9.84 3.31
N SER A 410 3.50 9.50 3.81
CA SER A 410 3.95 9.93 5.14
C SER A 410 4.14 11.46 5.28
N HIS A 411 4.34 12.17 4.17
CA HIS A 411 4.68 13.61 4.15
C HIS A 411 3.66 14.47 3.39
N SER A 412 2.37 14.24 3.58
CA SER A 412 1.33 15.14 3.05
C SER A 412 1.21 16.40 3.90
N GLU A 413 0.90 17.54 3.29
CA GLU A 413 0.52 18.77 4.00
C GLU A 413 -1.00 19.02 3.98
N THR A 414 -1.77 18.09 3.40
CA THR A 414 -3.21 18.31 3.19
C THR A 414 -4.01 17.81 4.40
N PRO A 415 -4.85 18.66 5.04
CA PRO A 415 -5.66 18.23 6.19
C PRO A 415 -6.59 17.06 5.87
N LEU A 416 -7.06 16.97 4.62
CA LEU A 416 -7.90 15.86 4.16
C LEU A 416 -7.15 14.52 4.22
N VAL A 417 -5.90 14.46 3.75
CA VAL A 417 -5.07 13.24 3.87
C VAL A 417 -4.79 12.91 5.33
N HIS A 418 -4.47 13.91 6.15
CA HIS A 418 -4.26 13.69 7.59
C HIS A 418 -5.51 13.08 8.25
N MET A 419 -6.71 13.55 7.88
CA MET A 419 -7.95 13.00 8.43
C MET A 419 -8.14 11.54 8.01
N LEU A 420 -7.89 11.21 6.74
CA LEU A 420 -7.94 9.82 6.26
C LEU A 420 -6.93 8.93 6.99
N GLN A 421 -5.71 9.41 7.24
CA GLN A 421 -4.67 8.67 7.97
C GLN A 421 -5.08 8.38 9.41
N VAL A 422 -5.57 9.39 10.14
CA VAL A 422 -6.06 9.21 11.52
C VAL A 422 -7.19 8.19 11.58
N VAL A 423 -8.16 8.30 10.67
CA VAL A 423 -9.32 7.40 10.58
C VAL A 423 -8.88 5.98 10.22
N ASN A 424 -8.05 5.80 9.19
CA ASN A 424 -7.57 4.49 8.74
C ASN A 424 -6.71 3.79 9.78
N TYR A 425 -5.88 4.54 10.52
CA TYR A 425 -5.15 4.03 11.68
C TYR A 425 -6.13 3.51 12.74
N MET A 426 -7.14 4.30 13.12
CA MET A 426 -8.09 3.92 14.15
C MET A 426 -8.93 2.68 13.75
N LEU A 427 -9.40 2.62 12.51
CA LEU A 427 -10.10 1.45 11.97
C LEU A 427 -9.21 0.20 11.98
N THR A 428 -7.91 0.36 11.69
CA THR A 428 -6.92 -0.74 11.75
C THR A 428 -6.73 -1.24 13.19
N CYS A 429 -6.58 -0.34 14.17
CA CYS A 429 -6.45 -0.70 15.59
C CYS A 429 -7.65 -1.50 16.11
N HIS A 430 -8.86 -1.12 15.71
CA HIS A 430 -10.10 -1.80 16.09
C HIS A 430 -10.48 -2.96 15.16
N ARG A 431 -9.64 -3.28 14.17
CA ARG A 431 -9.83 -4.40 13.23
C ARG A 431 -11.15 -4.31 12.46
N VAL A 432 -11.54 -3.10 12.09
CA VAL A 432 -12.64 -2.90 11.14
C VAL A 432 -12.14 -3.26 9.75
N SER A 433 -12.80 -4.22 9.11
CA SER A 433 -12.47 -4.66 7.75
C SER A 433 -11.04 -5.22 7.61
N TYR A 434 -10.12 -4.52 6.95
CA TYR A 434 -8.72 -4.92 6.74
C TYR A 434 -7.78 -3.77 7.08
N ALA A 435 -6.56 -4.11 7.50
CA ALA A 435 -5.56 -3.10 7.87
C ALA A 435 -5.10 -2.29 6.66
N THR A 436 -5.13 -0.96 6.78
CA THR A 436 -4.65 -0.03 5.75
C THR A 436 -3.53 0.87 6.22
N LEU A 437 -3.44 1.13 7.53
CA LEU A 437 -2.35 1.91 8.12
C LEU A 437 -2.04 1.38 9.53
N SER A 438 -0.86 0.79 9.70
CA SER A 438 -0.43 0.20 10.98
C SER A 438 0.45 1.13 11.82
N ASP A 439 1.21 2.01 11.15
CA ASP A 439 2.09 2.96 11.83
C ASP A 439 1.26 4.12 12.40
N TYR A 440 1.59 4.54 13.62
CA TYR A 440 0.94 5.68 14.26
C TYR A 440 1.26 6.98 13.48
N PRO A 441 0.26 7.65 12.89
CA PRO A 441 0.49 8.83 12.04
C PRO A 441 0.64 10.10 12.91
N GLU A 442 1.72 10.17 13.68
CA GLU A 442 1.97 11.24 14.67
C GLU A 442 1.81 12.65 14.09
N HIS A 443 2.34 12.88 12.88
CA HIS A 443 2.21 14.15 12.17
C HIS A 443 0.75 14.51 11.87
N ALA A 444 -0.07 13.56 11.44
CA ALA A 444 -1.47 13.78 11.12
C ALA A 444 -2.28 14.16 12.37
N PHE A 445 -2.06 13.46 13.49
CA PHE A 445 -2.65 13.79 14.79
C PHE A 445 -2.25 15.20 15.23
N ALA A 446 -0.96 15.54 15.16
CA ALA A 446 -0.45 16.85 15.52
C ALA A 446 -1.04 17.98 14.66
N CYS A 447 -1.07 17.83 13.34
CA CYS A 447 -1.64 18.83 12.43
C CYS A 447 -3.14 19.05 12.66
N LEU A 448 -3.89 17.99 12.96
CA LEU A 448 -5.33 18.09 13.21
C LEU A 448 -5.67 18.47 14.65
N GLY A 449 -4.68 18.58 15.55
CA GLY A 449 -4.92 18.88 16.96
C GLY A 449 -5.72 17.79 17.68
N LEU A 450 -5.64 16.55 17.21
CA LEU A 450 -6.35 15.40 17.76
C LEU A 450 -5.42 14.61 18.68
N SER A 451 -5.99 13.98 19.72
CA SER A 451 -5.28 13.01 20.56
C SER A 451 -5.80 11.60 20.28
N LEU A 452 -4.96 10.59 20.51
CA LEU A 452 -5.34 9.19 20.33
C LEU A 452 -6.56 8.83 21.20
N ASP A 453 -6.57 9.23 22.48
CA ASP A 453 -7.66 8.96 23.40
C ASP A 453 -9.00 9.56 22.94
N LEU A 454 -8.97 10.78 22.39
CA LEU A 454 -10.16 11.43 21.86
C LEU A 454 -10.69 10.69 20.63
N VAL A 455 -9.81 10.31 19.71
CA VAL A 455 -10.19 9.57 18.50
C VAL A 455 -10.75 8.20 18.86
N ASP A 456 -10.15 7.52 19.85
CA ASP A 456 -10.61 6.22 20.34
C ASP A 456 -11.99 6.29 21.03
N GLN A 457 -12.26 7.36 21.80
CA GLN A 457 -13.58 7.62 22.37
C GLN A 457 -14.65 7.80 21.29
N HIS A 458 -14.35 8.61 20.27
CA HIS A 458 -15.24 8.81 19.12
C HIS A 458 -15.47 7.50 18.36
N PHE A 459 -14.42 6.72 18.12
CA PHE A 459 -14.56 5.41 17.50
C PHE A 459 -15.45 4.49 18.32
N THR A 460 -15.23 4.41 19.64
CA THR A 460 -16.04 3.57 20.53
C THR A 460 -17.50 3.96 20.50
N GLN A 461 -17.81 5.26 20.40
CA GLN A 461 -19.17 5.74 20.25
C GLN A 461 -19.76 5.33 18.90
N VAL A 462 -19.04 5.56 17.79
CA VAL A 462 -19.45 5.13 16.44
C VAL A 462 -19.67 3.62 16.37
N ALA A 463 -18.78 2.80 16.96
CA ALA A 463 -18.93 1.35 16.97
C ALA A 463 -20.15 0.87 17.77
N LYS A 464 -20.53 1.60 18.84
CA LYS A 464 -21.76 1.33 19.61
C LYS A 464 -23.01 1.72 18.86
N ASP A 465 -22.98 2.83 18.14
CA ASP A 465 -24.11 3.37 17.40
C ASP A 465 -24.36 2.56 16.13
N TYR A 466 -23.30 2.09 15.47
CA TYR A 466 -23.38 1.35 14.19
C TYR A 466 -22.91 -0.13 14.28
N PRO A 467 -23.43 -0.95 15.22
CA PRO A 467 -22.92 -2.31 15.47
C PRO A 467 -23.28 -3.31 14.37
N ARG A 468 -24.08 -2.89 13.36
CA ARG A 468 -24.64 -3.74 12.30
C ARG A 468 -24.41 -3.19 10.90
N THR A 469 -23.28 -2.54 10.64
CA THR A 469 -22.87 -2.18 9.28
C THR A 469 -22.86 -3.37 8.32
N ASP A 470 -22.73 -4.59 8.83
CA ASP A 470 -22.74 -5.83 8.07
C ASP A 470 -24.09 -6.05 7.35
N GLN A 471 -25.17 -5.47 7.88
CA GLN A 471 -26.52 -5.48 7.27
C GLN A 471 -26.67 -4.44 6.14
N LEU A 472 -25.69 -3.53 6.01
CA LEU A 472 -25.60 -2.55 4.92
C LEU A 472 -24.89 -3.10 3.68
N ALA A 473 -24.56 -4.40 3.71
CA ALA A 473 -24.08 -5.14 2.57
C ALA A 473 -24.93 -4.86 1.32
N PHE A 474 -24.24 -4.66 0.20
CA PHE A 474 -24.92 -4.58 -1.07
C PHE A 474 -25.56 -5.94 -1.38
N THR A 475 -26.83 -5.90 -1.73
CA THR A 475 -27.56 -7.07 -2.23
C THR A 475 -27.53 -6.98 -3.75
N GLN A 476 -26.93 -7.95 -4.44
CA GLN A 476 -27.09 -8.02 -5.89
C GLN A 476 -28.57 -8.19 -6.24
N ALA A 477 -29.01 -7.51 -7.29
CA ALA A 477 -30.25 -7.88 -7.96
C ALA A 477 -30.10 -9.32 -8.46
N ALA A 478 -31.09 -10.16 -8.15
CA ALA A 478 -31.17 -11.52 -8.68
C ALA A 478 -31.34 -11.51 -10.20
#